data_AF-A0A9W8F4E5-F1
#
_entry.id   AF-A0A9W8F4E5-F1
#
_cell.length_a   1.000
_cell.length_b   1.000
_cell.length_c   1.000
_cell.angle_alpha   90.00
_cell.angle_beta   90.00
_cell.angle_gamma   90.00
#
_symmetry.space_group_name_H-M   'P 1'
#
loop_
_entity.id
_entity.type
_entity.pdbx_description
1 polymer ?
#
loop_
_entity_poly.entity_id
_entity_poly.type
_entity_poly.pdbx_seq_one_letter_code
_entity_poly.pdbx_strand_id
1 'polypeptide(L)'
;MSSDSAAADTSVKVEEEEHKRMLERYAESQRIISKYSVMPTKCSDYMAILHRINSDNTLATHRPKQPLVLKRISDSYTEAYLPFKEDLELREAYINSYGEIRIGKLLEDLDRLAGAIAYKHASDANGELAPIVFVTAAVDRIDLKAALSPNRNYRLAGTVTYVGYSSMEICIRVQAVAEPGEAAELEPNLVARFTMVGRDKDTGKASQVNPLLLEDDSQRRLVKISEQIKEFKKTVTQANLYKRPPSEEERLVIHQLWLETNTLSDDGYGPRPVLPDDMVWMGGTTMQSVTVCFPSERNVHNKIFGGYLMRLAHELSFANGSVFTQSRPLYVSLDDFSFQKPVNIGSILKLTSQVVYSEPENKTFQVAVSADVIDNIRNSTERTNTFYFNFSCPNGRVPRVVPRTYKQMMKFLEGRRRAQTGKLISKLQGEMQH
;
A
#
# COMPACT_ATOMS: atom_id res chain seq x y z
N MET A 1 -6.23 11.85 -56.65
CA MET A 1 -6.43 10.54 -55.97
C MET A 1 -5.12 9.86 -55.55
N SER A 2 -3.93 10.44 -55.74
CA SER A 2 -2.65 9.80 -55.33
C SER A 2 -1.99 10.42 -54.08
N SER A 3 -2.56 11.48 -53.50
CA SER A 3 -2.01 12.13 -52.29
C SER A 3 -2.56 11.54 -50.99
N ASP A 4 -3.79 11.03 -50.99
CA ASP A 4 -4.43 10.49 -49.78
C ASP A 4 -3.95 9.08 -49.41
N SER A 5 -3.49 8.28 -50.39
CA SER A 5 -2.95 6.94 -50.10
C SER A 5 -1.55 6.98 -49.49
N ALA A 6 -0.74 7.99 -49.82
CA ALA A 6 0.60 8.15 -49.26
C ALA A 6 0.55 8.66 -47.81
N ALA A 7 -0.40 9.54 -47.48
CA ALA A 7 -0.59 10.03 -46.11
C ALA A 7 -1.11 8.92 -45.17
N ALA A 8 -2.06 8.10 -45.62
CA ALA A 8 -2.57 6.94 -44.87
C ALA A 8 -1.49 5.86 -44.67
N ASP A 9 -0.68 5.56 -45.70
CA ASP A 9 0.39 4.57 -45.61
C ASP A 9 1.58 5.05 -44.75
N THR A 10 1.71 6.37 -44.55
CA THR A 10 2.70 6.96 -43.63
C THR A 10 2.19 6.97 -42.18
N SER A 11 0.89 7.22 -41.93
CA SER A 11 0.35 7.18 -40.57
C SER A 11 0.32 5.76 -39.99
N VAL A 12 -0.03 4.76 -40.81
CA VAL A 12 -0.02 3.34 -40.41
C VAL A 12 1.40 2.86 -40.07
N LYS A 13 2.41 3.30 -40.82
CA LYS A 13 3.83 2.98 -40.53
C LYS A 13 4.35 3.66 -39.27
N VAL A 14 3.87 4.86 -38.95
CA VAL A 14 4.21 5.57 -37.70
C VAL A 14 3.56 4.88 -36.50
N GLU A 15 2.28 4.50 -36.61
CA GLU A 15 1.57 3.71 -35.58
C GLU A 15 2.20 2.33 -35.36
N GLU A 16 2.60 1.62 -36.42
CA GLU A 16 3.31 0.34 -36.30
C GLU A 16 4.71 0.47 -35.66
N GLU A 17 5.46 1.52 -35.99
CA GLU A 17 6.75 1.78 -35.34
C GLU A 17 6.59 2.15 -33.85
N GLU A 18 5.59 2.97 -33.52
CA GLU A 18 5.29 3.32 -32.14
C GLU A 18 4.81 2.10 -31.34
N HIS A 19 4.00 1.24 -31.95
CA HIS A 19 3.55 -0.01 -31.34
C HIS A 19 4.71 -1.00 -31.11
N LYS A 20 5.66 -1.08 -32.04
CA LYS A 20 6.86 -1.89 -31.86
C LYS A 20 7.77 -1.34 -30.74
N ARG A 21 7.98 -0.03 -30.69
CA ARG A 21 8.73 0.64 -29.60
C ARG A 21 8.06 0.48 -28.25
N MET A 22 6.72 0.49 -28.22
CA MET A 22 5.93 0.14 -27.03
C MET A 22 6.24 -1.29 -26.57
N LEU A 23 6.10 -2.29 -27.44
CA LEU A 23 6.34 -3.69 -27.09
C LEU A 23 7.77 -3.92 -26.60
N GLU A 24 8.74 -3.22 -27.18
CA GLU A 24 10.13 -3.22 -26.72
C GLU A 24 10.28 -2.62 -25.32
N ARG A 25 9.67 -1.46 -25.02
CA ARG A 25 9.65 -0.86 -23.68
C ARG A 25 8.92 -1.73 -22.66
N TYR A 26 7.80 -2.34 -23.04
CA TYR A 26 7.07 -3.30 -22.21
C TYR A 26 7.92 -4.53 -21.90
N ALA A 27 8.55 -5.13 -22.92
CA ALA A 27 9.44 -6.26 -22.74
C ALA A 27 10.67 -5.90 -21.88
N GLU A 28 11.22 -4.69 -22.04
CA GLU A 28 12.30 -4.18 -21.21
C GLU A 28 11.87 -3.98 -19.75
N SER A 29 10.71 -3.38 -19.52
CA SER A 29 10.06 -3.25 -18.21
C SER A 29 9.90 -4.62 -17.54
N GLN A 30 9.32 -5.60 -18.25
CA GLN A 30 9.15 -6.96 -17.73
C GLN A 30 10.49 -7.65 -17.47
N ARG A 31 11.52 -7.39 -18.29
CA ARG A 31 12.90 -7.85 -18.04
C ARG A 31 13.50 -7.22 -16.78
N ILE A 32 13.27 -5.93 -16.53
CA ILE A 32 13.76 -5.25 -15.33
C ILE A 32 13.06 -5.78 -14.09
N ILE A 33 11.73 -5.93 -14.13
CA ILE A 33 10.93 -6.45 -13.02
C ILE A 33 11.31 -7.92 -12.73
N SER A 34 11.55 -8.72 -13.76
CA SER A 34 12.00 -10.11 -13.57
C SER A 34 13.45 -10.20 -13.10
N LYS A 35 14.36 -9.35 -13.59
CA LYS A 35 15.76 -9.25 -13.13
C LYS A 35 15.83 -8.86 -11.66
N TYR A 36 15.05 -7.87 -11.25
CA TYR A 36 14.99 -7.33 -9.89
C TYR A 36 13.75 -7.82 -9.13
N SER A 37 13.33 -9.06 -9.41
CA SER A 37 12.11 -9.58 -8.83
C SER A 37 12.23 -9.70 -7.31
N VAL A 38 11.25 -9.13 -6.63
CA VAL A 38 11.09 -9.20 -5.18
C VAL A 38 10.45 -10.54 -4.76
N MET A 39 9.82 -11.23 -5.71
CA MET A 39 9.27 -12.58 -5.56
C MET A 39 10.21 -13.62 -6.17
N PRO A 40 10.20 -14.88 -5.70
CA PRO A 40 10.99 -15.94 -6.31
C PRO A 40 10.62 -16.15 -7.79
N THR A 41 11.56 -15.95 -8.71
CA THR A 41 11.34 -16.11 -10.18
C THR A 41 11.53 -17.52 -10.68
N LYS A 42 12.15 -18.39 -9.88
CA LYS A 42 12.27 -19.83 -10.13
C LYS A 42 11.88 -20.56 -8.86
N CYS A 43 11.21 -21.71 -9.02
CA CYS A 43 11.12 -22.73 -7.98
C CYS A 43 12.53 -23.32 -7.78
N SER A 44 13.46 -22.52 -7.26
CA SER A 44 14.69 -23.04 -6.70
C SER A 44 14.26 -23.93 -5.54
N ASP A 45 14.63 -25.21 -5.60
CA ASP A 45 14.18 -26.25 -4.68
C ASP A 45 14.00 -25.68 -3.28
N TYR A 46 12.76 -25.52 -2.85
CA TYR A 46 12.45 -25.04 -1.50
C TYR A 46 13.20 -25.91 -0.48
N MET A 47 13.42 -27.19 -0.81
CA MET A 47 14.29 -28.12 -0.10
C MET A 47 15.74 -27.66 -0.01
N ALA A 48 16.38 -27.16 -1.08
CA ALA A 48 17.75 -26.63 -1.03
C ALA A 48 17.86 -25.33 -0.20
N ILE A 49 16.77 -24.58 -0.07
CA ILE A 49 16.68 -23.41 0.82
C ILE A 49 16.49 -23.86 2.27
N LEU A 50 15.60 -24.83 2.53
CA LEU A 50 15.40 -25.43 3.85
C LEU A 50 16.68 -26.10 4.37
N HIS A 51 17.40 -26.83 3.52
CA HIS A 51 18.69 -27.40 3.87
C HIS A 51 19.70 -26.33 4.24
N ARG A 52 19.75 -25.19 3.52
CA ARG A 52 20.59 -24.04 3.87
C ARG A 52 20.23 -23.43 5.23
N ILE A 53 18.93 -23.18 5.46
CA ILE A 53 18.42 -22.63 6.73
C ILE A 53 18.74 -23.57 7.90
N ASN A 54 18.67 -24.89 7.68
CA ASN A 54 18.99 -25.90 8.69
C ASN A 54 20.50 -26.14 8.84
N SER A 55 21.33 -25.75 7.86
CA SER A 55 22.78 -25.93 7.86
C SER A 55 23.58 -24.68 8.24
N ASP A 56 22.92 -23.55 8.56
CA ASP A 56 23.58 -22.30 8.93
C ASP A 56 24.30 -22.42 10.28
N ASN A 57 25.50 -23.00 10.21
CA ASN A 57 26.58 -22.91 11.19
C ASN A 57 27.94 -22.73 10.49
N THR A 58 27.95 -22.20 9.26
CA THR A 58 29.18 -21.95 8.50
C THR A 58 29.51 -20.47 8.44
N LEU A 59 30.75 -20.16 8.86
CA LEU A 59 31.38 -18.85 8.91
C LEU A 59 31.06 -17.96 7.69
N ALA A 60 30.42 -16.81 7.94
CA ALA A 60 30.14 -15.78 6.95
C ALA A 60 31.46 -15.22 6.40
N THR A 61 31.79 -15.55 5.15
CA THR A 61 32.86 -14.87 4.42
C THR A 61 32.38 -13.45 4.11
N HIS A 62 32.93 -12.45 4.81
CA HIS A 62 32.66 -11.04 4.57
C HIS A 62 32.95 -10.70 3.10
N ARG A 63 31.91 -10.56 2.27
CA ARG A 63 32.09 -9.98 0.92
C ARG A 63 32.39 -8.49 1.08
N PRO A 64 33.37 -7.95 0.35
CA PRO A 64 33.67 -6.53 0.39
C PRO A 64 32.43 -5.72 -0.03
N LYS A 65 32.14 -4.64 0.69
CA LYS A 65 31.08 -3.71 0.32
C LYS A 65 31.41 -3.12 -1.06
N GLN A 66 30.49 -3.26 -2.01
CA GLN A 66 30.61 -2.61 -3.30
C GLN A 66 30.68 -1.07 -3.11
N PRO A 67 31.46 -0.36 -3.92
CA PRO A 67 31.53 1.10 -3.86
C PRO A 67 30.15 1.69 -4.22
N LEU A 68 29.75 2.73 -3.48
CA LEU A 68 28.50 3.43 -3.75
C LEU A 68 28.59 4.19 -5.07
N VAL A 69 27.53 4.09 -5.88
CA VAL A 69 27.41 4.80 -7.15
C VAL A 69 26.46 5.97 -6.96
N LEU A 70 26.86 7.16 -7.41
CA LEU A 70 25.97 8.32 -7.45
C LEU A 70 24.94 8.13 -8.56
N LYS A 71 23.65 8.11 -8.21
CA LYS A 71 22.54 7.83 -9.13
C LYS A 71 21.69 9.07 -9.36
N ARG A 72 21.18 9.25 -10.56
CA ARG A 72 20.11 10.22 -10.87
C ARG A 72 18.75 9.59 -10.62
N ILE A 73 17.72 10.43 -10.51
CA ILE A 73 16.32 9.96 -10.40
C ILE A 73 15.95 9.06 -11.60
N SER A 74 16.38 9.44 -12.80
CA SER A 74 16.14 8.70 -14.05
C SER A 74 16.76 7.30 -14.06
N ASP A 75 17.86 7.08 -13.34
CA ASP A 75 18.53 5.77 -13.30
C ASP A 75 17.67 4.70 -12.59
N SER A 76 16.79 5.13 -11.69
CA SER A 76 15.85 4.25 -10.96
C SER A 76 14.52 4.04 -11.69
N TYR A 77 14.25 4.80 -12.75
CA TYR A 77 12.97 4.80 -13.47
C TYR A 77 12.58 3.39 -13.91
N THR A 78 11.41 2.93 -13.48
CA THR A 78 10.84 1.65 -13.89
C THR A 78 9.34 1.81 -14.08
N GLU A 79 8.82 1.21 -15.14
CA GLU A 79 7.39 1.17 -15.39
C GLU A 79 6.90 -0.27 -15.48
N ALA A 80 5.59 -0.46 -15.35
CA ALA A 80 4.86 -1.69 -15.62
C ALA A 80 3.52 -1.32 -16.27
N TYR A 81 2.98 -2.20 -17.11
CA TYR A 81 1.68 -1.99 -17.75
C TYR A 81 0.69 -3.07 -17.30
N LEU A 82 -0.56 -2.63 -17.13
CA LEU A 82 -1.74 -3.47 -16.92
C LEU A 82 -2.64 -3.33 -18.16
N PRO A 83 -2.41 -4.12 -19.23
CA PRO A 83 -3.16 -4.07 -20.48
C PRO A 83 -4.50 -4.80 -20.35
N PHE A 84 -5.41 -4.31 -19.50
CA PHE A 84 -6.69 -4.99 -19.24
C PHE A 84 -7.61 -5.07 -20.47
N LYS A 85 -7.45 -4.20 -21.47
CA LYS A 85 -8.23 -4.26 -22.71
C LYS A 85 -7.82 -5.46 -23.57
N GLU A 86 -6.52 -5.69 -23.70
CA GLU A 86 -5.94 -6.70 -24.59
C GLU A 86 -5.82 -8.06 -23.90
N ASP A 87 -5.44 -8.07 -22.63
CA ASP A 87 -5.21 -9.29 -21.84
C ASP A 87 -6.39 -9.59 -20.91
N LEU A 88 -7.30 -10.43 -21.41
CA LEU A 88 -8.53 -10.78 -20.68
C LEU A 88 -8.26 -11.71 -19.49
N GLU A 89 -7.21 -12.54 -19.54
CA GLU A 89 -6.81 -13.42 -18.43
C GLU A 89 -6.26 -12.59 -17.27
N LEU A 90 -5.39 -11.62 -17.58
CA LEU A 90 -4.92 -10.64 -16.60
C LEU A 90 -6.09 -9.85 -16.03
N ARG A 91 -7.00 -9.35 -16.88
CA ARG A 91 -8.19 -8.63 -16.42
C ARG A 91 -9.03 -9.48 -15.46
N GLU A 92 -9.27 -10.75 -15.77
CA GLU A 92 -10.02 -11.67 -14.90
C GLU A 92 -9.38 -11.80 -13.50
N ALA A 93 -8.06 -11.87 -13.43
CA ALA A 93 -7.34 -11.92 -12.15
C ALA A 93 -7.50 -10.64 -11.31
N TYR A 94 -7.85 -9.51 -11.93
CA TYR A 94 -7.94 -8.19 -11.30
C TYR A 94 -9.36 -7.67 -11.10
N ILE A 95 -10.40 -8.30 -11.65
CA ILE A 95 -11.78 -7.87 -11.43
C ILE A 95 -12.38 -8.53 -10.17
N ASN A 96 -13.27 -7.80 -9.51
CA ASN A 96 -14.12 -8.33 -8.45
C ASN A 96 -15.48 -8.80 -9.01
N SER A 97 -16.34 -9.33 -8.15
CA SER A 97 -17.69 -9.78 -8.51
C SER A 97 -18.63 -8.68 -9.02
N TYR A 98 -18.23 -7.41 -8.89
CA TYR A 98 -18.97 -6.25 -9.38
C TYR A 98 -18.41 -5.69 -10.69
N GLY A 99 -17.41 -6.33 -11.29
CA GLY A 99 -16.74 -5.83 -12.49
C GLY A 99 -15.87 -4.60 -12.26
N GLU A 100 -15.35 -4.41 -11.05
CA GLU A 100 -14.42 -3.32 -10.72
C GLU A 100 -13.02 -3.87 -10.39
N ILE A 101 -11.99 -3.05 -10.49
CA ILE A 101 -10.62 -3.45 -10.17
C ILE A 101 -10.47 -3.74 -8.67
N ARG A 102 -9.86 -4.89 -8.36
CA ARG A 102 -9.44 -5.31 -7.01
C ARG A 102 -8.28 -4.45 -6.54
N ILE A 103 -8.59 -3.38 -5.80
CA ILE A 103 -7.58 -2.47 -5.23
C ILE A 103 -6.51 -3.23 -4.42
N GLY A 104 -6.89 -4.28 -3.68
CA GLY A 104 -5.92 -5.13 -2.97
C GLY A 104 -4.84 -5.73 -3.88
N LYS A 105 -5.19 -6.17 -5.10
CA LYS A 105 -4.23 -6.67 -6.10
C LYS A 105 -3.31 -5.57 -6.60
N LEU A 106 -3.87 -4.39 -6.86
CA LEU A 106 -3.07 -3.22 -7.25
C LEU A 106 -2.06 -2.83 -6.15
N LEU A 107 -2.48 -2.80 -4.88
CA LEU A 107 -1.59 -2.51 -3.75
C LEU A 107 -0.44 -3.53 -3.66
N GLU A 108 -0.71 -4.81 -3.93
CA GLU A 108 0.30 -5.86 -3.99
C GLU A 108 1.35 -5.58 -5.09
N ASP A 109 0.91 -5.17 -6.28
CA ASP A 109 1.81 -4.86 -7.40
C ASP A 109 2.61 -3.57 -7.19
N LEU A 110 2.00 -2.56 -6.58
CA LEU A 110 2.68 -1.31 -6.25
C LEU A 110 3.88 -1.57 -5.31
N ASP A 111 3.71 -2.43 -4.31
CA ASP A 111 4.82 -2.84 -3.43
C ASP A 111 5.88 -3.64 -4.20
N ARG A 112 5.47 -4.45 -5.18
CA ARG A 112 6.40 -5.29 -5.97
C ARG A 112 7.26 -4.41 -6.86
N LEU A 113 6.63 -3.44 -7.52
CA LEU A 113 7.31 -2.45 -8.35
C LEU A 113 8.22 -1.56 -7.50
N ALA A 114 7.78 -1.15 -6.31
CA ALA A 114 8.61 -0.39 -5.38
C ALA A 114 9.90 -1.15 -5.02
N GLY A 115 9.80 -2.44 -4.67
CA GLY A 115 10.99 -3.23 -4.38
C GLY A 115 11.89 -3.43 -5.60
N ALA A 116 11.34 -3.62 -6.81
CA ALA A 116 12.13 -3.72 -8.03
C ALA A 116 12.91 -2.42 -8.32
N ILE A 117 12.27 -1.26 -8.14
CA ILE A 117 12.91 0.06 -8.26
C ILE A 117 14.03 0.21 -7.22
N ALA A 118 13.82 -0.24 -5.98
CA ALA A 118 14.83 -0.19 -4.93
C ALA A 118 16.09 -1.00 -5.29
N TYR A 119 15.90 -2.22 -5.79
CA TYR A 119 16.99 -3.05 -6.26
C TYR A 119 17.69 -2.45 -7.48
N LYS A 120 16.94 -1.91 -8.46
CA LYS A 120 17.52 -1.21 -9.62
C LYS A 120 18.37 -0.01 -9.19
N HIS A 121 17.90 0.78 -8.23
CA HIS A 121 18.64 1.93 -7.71
C HIS A 121 19.92 1.50 -6.99
N ALA A 122 19.87 0.40 -6.25
CA ALA A 122 21.01 -0.14 -5.52
C ALA A 122 22.04 -0.85 -6.40
N SER A 123 21.70 -1.18 -7.65
CA SER A 123 22.63 -1.85 -8.55
C SER A 123 23.77 -0.93 -8.98
N ASP A 124 24.94 -1.48 -9.25
CA ASP A 124 26.05 -0.75 -9.83
C ASP A 124 25.82 -0.43 -11.33
N ALA A 125 26.86 0.08 -12.01
CA ALA A 125 26.81 0.40 -13.44
C ALA A 125 26.63 -0.83 -14.34
N ASN A 126 27.03 -2.02 -13.88
CA ASN A 126 26.88 -3.29 -14.58
C ASN A 126 25.55 -3.98 -14.21
N GLY A 127 24.79 -3.41 -13.28
CA GLY A 127 23.56 -3.98 -12.77
C GLY A 127 23.78 -5.15 -11.80
N GLU A 128 24.96 -5.22 -11.18
CA GLU A 128 25.24 -6.13 -10.07
C GLU A 128 24.75 -5.53 -8.75
N LEU A 129 24.36 -6.40 -7.83
CA LEU A 129 23.84 -6.02 -6.52
C LEU A 129 24.86 -6.34 -5.43
N ALA A 130 25.10 -5.36 -4.56
CA ALA A 130 25.71 -5.57 -3.26
C ALA A 130 24.88 -6.61 -2.45
N PRO A 131 25.43 -7.22 -1.38
CA PRO A 131 24.67 -8.08 -0.47
C PRO A 131 23.68 -7.25 0.39
N ILE A 132 22.81 -6.50 -0.27
CA ILE A 132 21.77 -5.65 0.30
C ILE A 132 20.40 -6.25 0.00
N VAL A 133 19.51 -6.10 0.97
CA VAL A 133 18.17 -6.63 1.01
C VAL A 133 17.22 -5.48 1.26
N PHE A 134 16.20 -5.33 0.41
CA PHE A 134 15.18 -4.31 0.60
C PHE A 134 13.91 -4.88 1.21
N VAL A 135 13.42 -4.18 2.24
CA VAL A 135 12.11 -4.43 2.85
C VAL A 135 11.29 -3.16 2.79
N THR A 136 9.98 -3.31 2.60
CA THR A 136 9.02 -2.22 2.72
C THR A 136 8.90 -1.84 4.19
N ALA A 137 9.33 -0.63 4.54
CA ALA A 137 9.30 -0.16 5.93
C ALA A 137 8.05 0.67 6.23
N ALA A 138 7.62 1.49 5.29
CA ALA A 138 6.42 2.30 5.42
C ALA A 138 5.78 2.57 4.07
N VAL A 139 4.48 2.84 4.11
CA VAL A 139 3.72 3.27 2.95
C VAL A 139 2.97 4.53 3.37
N ASP A 140 3.10 5.56 2.55
CA ASP A 140 2.36 6.81 2.73
C ASP A 140 0.88 6.62 2.43
N ARG A 141 0.06 7.61 2.80
CA ARG A 141 -1.34 7.62 2.42
C ARG A 141 -1.48 7.51 0.90
N ILE A 142 -2.29 6.55 0.47
CA ILE A 142 -2.62 6.28 -0.93
C ILE A 142 -4.08 6.65 -1.17
N ASP A 143 -4.32 7.76 -1.87
CA ASP A 143 -5.64 8.20 -2.29
C ASP A 143 -5.96 7.75 -3.72
N LEU A 144 -7.17 7.24 -3.94
CA LEU A 144 -7.71 6.99 -5.28
C LEU A 144 -8.40 8.26 -5.77
N LYS A 145 -7.75 8.98 -6.68
CA LYS A 145 -8.22 10.25 -7.23
C LYS A 145 -9.28 10.08 -8.30
N ALA A 146 -9.11 9.06 -9.13
CA ALA A 146 -10.06 8.70 -10.19
C ALA A 146 -10.27 7.20 -10.22
N ALA A 147 -11.52 6.77 -10.41
CA ALA A 147 -11.89 5.36 -10.44
C ALA A 147 -11.11 4.58 -11.50
N LEU A 148 -10.78 3.32 -11.17
CA LEU A 148 -10.12 2.40 -12.08
C LEU A 148 -11.19 1.52 -12.76
N SER A 149 -11.16 1.46 -14.09
CA SER A 149 -12.08 0.67 -14.91
C SER A 149 -11.33 -0.51 -15.52
N PRO A 150 -11.90 -1.73 -15.49
CA PRO A 150 -11.28 -2.90 -16.11
C PRO A 150 -11.27 -2.87 -17.64
N ASN A 151 -11.94 -1.89 -18.25
CA ASN A 151 -11.96 -1.70 -19.71
C ASN A 151 -10.92 -0.66 -20.16
N ARG A 152 -9.95 -0.33 -19.30
CA ARG A 152 -8.89 0.64 -19.57
C ARG A 152 -7.54 0.02 -19.22
N ASN A 153 -6.52 0.49 -19.91
CA ASN A 153 -5.15 0.11 -19.62
C ASN A 153 -4.53 1.07 -18.63
N TYR A 154 -3.60 0.58 -17.82
CA TYR A 154 -2.90 1.40 -16.83
C TYR A 154 -1.40 1.25 -16.93
N ARG A 155 -0.71 2.37 -16.77
CA ARG A 155 0.74 2.44 -16.61
C ARG A 155 1.06 2.75 -15.16
N LEU A 156 1.88 1.91 -14.56
CA LEU A 156 2.47 2.09 -13.23
C LEU A 156 3.91 2.54 -13.46
N ALA A 157 4.24 3.80 -13.21
CA ALA A 157 5.59 4.33 -13.39
C ALA A 157 6.13 4.84 -12.06
N GLY A 158 7.37 4.47 -11.72
CA GLY A 158 7.97 4.88 -10.46
C GLY A 158 9.46 5.17 -10.51
N THR A 159 9.90 6.00 -9.56
CA THR A 159 11.28 6.46 -9.39
C THR A 159 11.60 6.67 -7.91
N VAL A 160 12.88 6.64 -7.57
CA VAL A 160 13.39 7.09 -6.27
C VAL A 160 13.37 8.61 -6.23
N THR A 161 12.66 9.19 -5.26
CA THR A 161 12.50 10.64 -5.06
C THR A 161 13.37 11.19 -3.94
N TYR A 162 13.74 10.34 -2.99
CA TYR A 162 14.55 10.72 -1.84
C TYR A 162 15.42 9.55 -1.37
N VAL A 163 16.63 9.84 -0.93
CA VAL A 163 17.57 8.86 -0.36
C VAL A 163 18.10 9.39 0.98
N GLY A 164 17.95 8.58 2.03
CA GLY A 164 18.61 8.75 3.32
C GLY A 164 19.86 7.88 3.41
N TYR A 165 20.24 7.45 4.63
CA TYR A 165 21.40 6.56 4.79
C TYR A 165 21.15 5.15 4.23
N SER A 166 20.17 4.44 4.80
CA SER A 166 19.75 3.10 4.38
C SER A 166 18.33 3.06 3.83
N SER A 167 17.62 4.19 3.83
CA SER A 167 16.24 4.30 3.38
C SER A 167 16.16 5.05 2.06
N MET A 168 15.21 4.68 1.21
CA MET A 168 14.84 5.45 0.02
C MET A 168 13.32 5.57 -0.09
N GLU A 169 12.85 6.71 -0.57
CA GLU A 169 11.45 6.93 -0.91
C GLU A 169 11.25 6.69 -2.41
N ILE A 170 10.25 5.90 -2.74
CA ILE A 170 9.89 5.54 -4.11
C ILE A 170 8.49 6.05 -4.36
N CYS A 171 8.35 6.94 -5.34
CA CYS A 171 7.07 7.46 -5.79
C CYS A 171 6.62 6.65 -7.00
N ILE A 172 5.39 6.12 -6.96
CA ILE A 172 4.77 5.38 -8.05
C ILE A 172 3.47 6.10 -8.43
N ARG A 173 3.30 6.35 -9.72
CA ARG A 173 2.08 6.93 -10.31
C ARG A 173 1.37 5.85 -11.12
N VAL A 174 0.06 5.76 -10.92
CA VAL A 174 -0.82 4.93 -11.73
C VAL A 174 -1.65 5.86 -12.60
N GLN A 175 -1.50 5.74 -13.91
CA GLN A 175 -2.17 6.59 -14.88
C GLN A 175 -2.86 5.71 -15.92
N ALA A 176 -4.05 6.11 -16.34
CA ALA A 176 -4.70 5.47 -17.46
C ALA A 176 -3.94 5.79 -18.76
N VAL A 177 -3.91 4.81 -19.65
CA VAL A 177 -3.35 4.92 -21.00
C VAL A 177 -4.40 4.39 -21.98
N ALA A 178 -4.50 4.97 -23.17
CA ALA A 178 -5.45 4.50 -24.18
C ALA A 178 -5.00 3.13 -24.71
N GLU A 179 -3.73 3.04 -25.12
CA GLU A 179 -3.00 1.81 -25.39
C GLU A 179 -1.68 1.77 -24.60
N PRO A 180 -1.06 0.59 -24.38
CA PRO A 180 0.26 0.54 -23.78
C PRO A 180 1.25 1.41 -24.60
N GLY A 181 2.25 2.02 -23.97
CA GLY A 181 3.25 2.85 -24.67
C GLY A 181 2.82 4.24 -25.15
N GLU A 182 1.53 4.51 -25.25
CA GLU A 182 1.02 5.86 -25.51
C GLU A 182 1.24 6.82 -24.32
N ALA A 183 1.03 8.11 -24.57
CA ALA A 183 1.07 9.13 -23.54
C ALA A 183 0.00 8.83 -22.46
N ALA A 184 0.46 8.67 -21.23
CA ALA A 184 -0.42 8.52 -20.08
C ALA A 184 -1.19 9.81 -19.81
N GLU A 185 -2.41 9.67 -19.31
CA GLU A 185 -3.20 10.82 -18.87
C GLU A 185 -2.43 11.66 -17.85
N LEU A 186 -2.51 12.98 -17.98
CA LEU A 186 -1.74 13.91 -17.15
C LEU A 186 -2.02 13.69 -15.66
N GLU A 187 -3.30 13.53 -15.31
CA GLU A 187 -3.75 13.33 -13.94
C GLU A 187 -3.69 11.84 -13.55
N PRO A 188 -2.92 11.47 -12.51
CA PRO A 188 -2.84 10.09 -12.07
C PRO A 188 -4.13 9.67 -11.33
N ASN A 189 -4.60 8.46 -11.63
CA ASN A 189 -5.65 7.81 -10.86
C ASN A 189 -5.24 7.61 -9.39
N LEU A 190 -3.96 7.35 -9.16
CA LEU A 190 -3.40 7.06 -7.84
C LEU A 190 -1.91 7.41 -7.81
N VAL A 191 -1.46 7.95 -6.67
CA VAL A 191 -0.03 8.14 -6.37
C VAL A 191 0.26 7.45 -5.05
N ALA A 192 1.28 6.59 -5.05
CA ALA A 192 1.74 5.88 -3.87
C ALA A 192 3.20 6.22 -3.60
N ARG A 193 3.55 6.38 -2.31
CA ARG A 193 4.95 6.51 -1.90
C ARG A 193 5.32 5.40 -0.93
N PHE A 194 6.37 4.68 -1.26
CA PHE A 194 6.90 3.57 -0.47
C PHE A 194 8.25 3.98 0.10
N THR A 195 8.44 3.75 1.41
CA THR A 195 9.75 3.85 2.04
C THR A 195 10.36 2.46 2.09
N MET A 196 11.42 2.24 1.32
CA MET A 196 12.19 1.00 1.30
C MET A 196 13.44 1.14 2.15
N VAL A 197 13.80 0.12 2.92
CA VAL A 197 15.00 0.12 3.76
C VAL A 197 15.93 -1.02 3.36
N GLY A 198 17.17 -0.64 3.04
CA GLY A 198 18.28 -1.51 2.74
C GLY A 198 18.91 -2.10 4.01
N ARG A 199 19.04 -3.41 4.04
CA ARG A 199 19.68 -4.17 5.10
C ARG A 199 20.79 -5.04 4.52
N ASP A 200 21.88 -5.16 5.24
CA ASP A 200 22.94 -6.08 4.90
C ASP A 200 22.41 -7.52 5.03
N LYS A 201 22.62 -8.33 4.00
CA LYS A 201 22.04 -9.67 3.87
C LYS A 201 22.50 -10.62 5.00
N ASP A 202 23.75 -10.49 5.41
CA ASP A 202 24.39 -11.42 6.33
C ASP A 202 24.18 -10.99 7.79
N THR A 203 24.28 -9.68 8.05
CA THR A 203 24.19 -9.12 9.42
C THR A 203 22.79 -8.62 9.79
N GLY A 204 21.90 -8.40 8.82
CA GLY A 204 20.56 -7.82 9.01
C GLY A 204 20.54 -6.35 9.44
N LYS A 205 21.72 -5.72 9.59
CA LYS A 205 21.89 -4.31 9.98
C LYS A 205 21.61 -3.37 8.81
N ALA A 206 21.37 -2.09 9.10
CA ALA A 206 21.19 -1.08 8.07
C ALA A 206 22.40 -1.03 7.13
N SER A 207 22.15 -1.10 5.82
CA SER A 207 23.18 -0.99 4.79
C SER A 207 22.98 0.30 4.00
N GLN A 208 24.09 0.98 3.71
CA GLN A 208 24.04 2.25 3.00
C GLN A 208 23.60 2.04 1.55
N VAL A 209 22.71 2.89 1.06
CA VAL A 209 22.21 2.85 -0.31
C VAL A 209 22.91 3.88 -1.19
N ASN A 210 22.83 3.69 -2.51
CA ASN A 210 23.42 4.61 -3.49
C ASN A 210 22.86 6.03 -3.33
N PRO A 211 23.70 7.07 -3.17
CA PRO A 211 23.24 8.44 -3.01
C PRO A 211 22.55 8.96 -4.28
N LEU A 212 21.64 9.92 -4.09
CA LEU A 212 20.88 10.54 -5.16
C LEU A 212 21.48 11.90 -5.54
N LEU A 213 21.79 12.09 -6.83
CA LEU A 213 22.16 13.37 -7.41
C LEU A 213 20.90 14.13 -7.82
N LEU A 214 20.75 15.35 -7.29
CA LEU A 214 19.65 16.27 -7.64
C LEU A 214 20.15 17.27 -8.69
N GLU A 215 19.62 17.15 -9.90
CA GLU A 215 20.09 17.91 -11.08
C GLU A 215 19.41 19.27 -11.20
N ASP A 216 18.15 19.39 -10.77
CA ASP A 216 17.35 20.60 -10.95
C ASP A 216 16.66 21.10 -9.66
N ASP A 217 16.17 22.34 -9.70
CA ASP A 217 15.49 22.97 -8.56
C ASP A 217 14.14 22.32 -8.22
N SER A 218 13.46 21.71 -9.20
CA SER A 218 12.20 21.01 -8.97
C SER A 218 12.42 19.75 -8.13
N GLN A 219 13.49 19.00 -8.39
CA GLN A 219 13.92 17.82 -7.63
C GLN A 219 14.31 18.22 -6.20
N ARG A 220 15.03 19.35 -6.03
CA ARG A 220 15.36 19.89 -4.71
C ARG A 220 14.13 20.29 -3.91
N ARG A 221 13.12 20.88 -4.56
CA ARG A 221 11.83 21.19 -3.93
C ARG A 221 11.11 19.92 -3.50
N LEU A 222 11.05 18.89 -4.34
CA LEU A 222 10.42 17.60 -3.99
C LEU A 222 11.07 16.97 -2.76
N VAL A 223 12.40 16.97 -2.68
CA VAL A 223 13.13 16.49 -1.50
C VAL A 223 12.77 17.29 -0.25
N LYS A 224 12.78 18.62 -0.33
CA LYS A 224 12.42 19.50 0.81
C LYS A 224 11.00 19.25 1.30
N ILE A 225 10.04 19.06 0.39
CA ILE A 225 8.66 18.75 0.76
C ILE A 225 8.57 17.37 1.43
N SER A 226 9.30 16.38 0.92
CA SER A 226 9.35 15.03 1.51
C SER A 226 9.92 15.07 2.94
N GLU A 227 10.94 15.90 3.19
CA GLU A 227 11.48 16.14 4.54
C GLU A 227 10.45 16.81 5.47
N GLN A 228 9.70 17.81 4.99
CA GLN A 228 8.63 18.46 5.76
C GLN A 228 7.51 17.48 6.13
N ILE A 229 7.07 16.66 5.17
CA ILE A 229 6.07 15.60 5.40
C ILE A 229 6.57 14.62 6.47
N LYS A 230 7.85 14.24 6.41
CA LYS A 230 8.46 13.34 7.40
C LYS A 230 8.48 13.93 8.81
N GLU A 231 8.83 15.21 8.96
CA GLU A 231 8.82 15.90 10.26
C GLU A 231 7.38 16.06 10.80
N PHE A 232 6.43 16.37 9.91
CA PHE A 232 5.00 16.44 10.25
C PHE A 232 4.49 15.09 10.77
N LYS A 233 4.76 13.99 10.05
CA LYS A 233 4.38 12.62 10.46
C LYS A 233 4.97 12.23 11.81
N LYS A 234 6.23 12.61 12.08
CA LYS A 234 6.88 12.37 13.36
C LYS A 234 6.13 13.07 14.51
N THR A 235 5.70 14.31 14.28
CA THR A 235 4.88 15.08 15.24
C THR A 235 3.52 14.42 15.48
N VAL A 236 2.82 14.00 14.42
CA VAL A 236 1.54 13.27 14.52
C VAL A 236 1.70 11.95 15.27
N THR A 237 2.78 11.20 15.02
CA THR A 237 3.09 9.95 15.71
C THR A 237 3.38 10.16 17.21
N GLN A 238 3.98 11.29 17.59
CA GLN A 238 4.20 11.65 18.99
C GLN A 238 2.90 12.02 19.72
N ALA A 239 1.87 12.50 19.00
CA ALA A 239 0.55 12.83 19.53
C ALA A 239 -0.39 11.60 19.69
N ASN A 240 0.13 10.39 19.54
CA ASN A 240 -0.63 9.13 19.64
C ASN A 240 -1.41 9.03 20.97
N LEU A 241 -2.70 8.70 20.89
CA LEU A 241 -3.64 8.57 22.02
C LEU A 241 -3.23 7.51 23.05
N TYR A 242 -2.41 6.53 22.68
CA TYR A 242 -1.84 5.57 23.62
C TYR A 242 -0.66 6.12 24.42
N LYS A 243 -0.11 7.28 24.02
CA LYS A 243 1.00 7.97 24.71
C LYS A 243 0.54 9.24 25.42
N ARG A 244 -0.50 9.90 24.90
CA ARG A 244 -1.07 11.14 25.46
C ARG A 244 -2.58 11.02 25.56
N PRO A 245 -3.21 11.55 26.63
CA PRO A 245 -4.66 11.51 26.77
C PRO A 245 -5.36 12.32 25.65
N PRO A 246 -6.65 12.05 25.38
CA PRO A 246 -7.45 12.85 24.46
C PRO A 246 -7.50 14.34 24.85
N SER A 247 -7.69 15.20 23.86
CA SER A 247 -7.89 16.64 24.09
C SER A 247 -9.20 16.92 24.85
N GLU A 248 -9.39 18.15 25.33
CA GLU A 248 -10.67 18.55 25.95
C GLU A 248 -11.86 18.37 25.01
N GLU A 249 -11.75 18.84 23.78
CA GLU A 249 -12.77 18.68 22.74
C GLU A 249 -13.11 17.20 22.49
N GLU A 250 -12.10 16.33 22.46
CA GLU A 250 -12.30 14.90 22.24
C GLU A 250 -12.93 14.20 23.44
N ARG A 251 -12.58 14.63 24.67
CA ARG A 251 -13.24 14.15 25.88
C ARG A 251 -14.71 14.53 25.89
N LEU A 252 -15.06 15.75 25.47
CA LEU A 252 -16.45 16.18 25.33
C LEU A 252 -17.21 15.33 24.30
N VAL A 253 -16.60 15.01 23.16
CA VAL A 253 -17.22 14.16 22.13
C VAL A 253 -17.50 12.75 22.67
N ILE A 254 -16.54 12.15 23.37
CA ILE A 254 -16.75 10.84 24.01
C ILE A 254 -17.88 10.93 25.04
N HIS A 255 -17.90 11.97 25.86
CA HIS A 255 -18.91 12.14 26.90
C HIS A 255 -20.31 12.33 26.31
N GLN A 256 -20.43 13.11 25.24
CA GLN A 256 -21.69 13.28 24.50
C GLN A 256 -22.18 11.97 23.89
N LEU A 257 -21.30 11.19 23.25
CA LEU A 257 -21.61 9.86 22.74
C LEU A 257 -22.10 8.92 23.85
N TRP A 258 -21.48 8.98 25.02
CA TRP A 258 -21.88 8.18 26.18
C TRP A 258 -23.24 8.60 26.74
N LEU A 259 -23.53 9.91 26.81
CA LEU A 259 -24.85 10.40 27.22
C LEU A 259 -25.95 9.96 26.25
N GLU A 260 -25.73 10.13 24.95
CA GLU A 260 -26.67 9.73 23.88
C GLU A 260 -26.98 8.23 23.94
N THR A 261 -25.95 7.39 24.14
CA THR A 261 -26.14 5.94 24.28
C THR A 261 -26.82 5.52 25.58
N ASN A 262 -26.55 6.22 26.68
CA ASN A 262 -27.22 5.96 27.94
C ASN A 262 -28.70 6.34 27.91
N THR A 263 -29.09 7.41 27.21
CA THR A 263 -30.50 7.76 27.04
C THR A 263 -31.29 6.71 26.24
N LEU A 264 -30.60 5.87 25.45
CA LEU A 264 -31.18 4.73 24.75
C LEU A 264 -31.24 3.46 25.63
N SER A 265 -30.75 3.53 26.87
CA SER A 265 -30.75 2.45 27.84
C SER A 265 -31.85 2.71 28.87
N ASP A 266 -32.97 1.98 28.78
CA ASP A 266 -33.97 1.97 29.85
C ASP A 266 -33.32 1.40 31.13
N ASP A 267 -33.05 2.31 32.07
CA ASP A 267 -33.01 2.10 33.52
C ASP A 267 -32.24 0.88 34.03
N GLY A 268 -30.91 0.86 33.83
CA GLY A 268 -29.89 0.32 34.75
C GLY A 268 -29.92 -1.17 35.14
N TYR A 269 -30.99 -1.89 34.83
CA TYR A 269 -31.29 -3.27 35.20
C TYR A 269 -32.00 -4.03 34.04
N GLY A 270 -32.30 -3.34 32.93
CA GLY A 270 -32.92 -3.92 31.74
C GLY A 270 -31.94 -4.64 30.78
N PRO A 271 -32.45 -5.46 29.84
CA PRO A 271 -31.65 -6.08 28.79
C PRO A 271 -31.04 -5.03 27.86
N ARG A 272 -30.07 -5.46 27.03
CA ARG A 272 -29.20 -4.63 26.19
C ARG A 272 -29.95 -3.44 25.53
N PRO A 273 -29.42 -2.21 25.58
CA PRO A 273 -30.00 -1.07 24.85
C PRO A 273 -30.07 -1.41 23.36
N VAL A 274 -31.28 -1.32 22.82
CA VAL A 274 -31.56 -1.51 21.41
C VAL A 274 -31.21 -0.21 20.71
N LEU A 275 -30.15 -0.24 19.89
CA LEU A 275 -29.83 0.91 19.05
C LEU A 275 -30.89 1.07 17.96
N PRO A 276 -31.22 2.30 17.55
CA PRO A 276 -32.04 2.51 16.37
C PRO A 276 -31.32 2.00 15.11
N ASP A 277 -32.08 1.73 14.04
CA ASP A 277 -31.58 1.12 12.80
C ASP A 277 -30.48 1.94 12.09
N ASP A 278 -30.27 3.20 12.46
CA ASP A 278 -29.22 4.07 11.96
C ASP A 278 -27.88 3.93 12.70
N MET A 279 -27.84 3.21 13.83
CA MET A 279 -26.66 3.07 14.66
C MET A 279 -26.23 1.61 14.82
N VAL A 280 -24.92 1.39 14.89
CA VAL A 280 -24.36 0.05 15.12
C VAL A 280 -23.27 0.12 16.18
N TRP A 281 -23.33 -0.80 17.13
CA TRP A 281 -22.27 -0.95 18.13
C TRP A 281 -20.95 -1.33 17.46
N MET A 282 -19.88 -0.59 17.74
CA MET A 282 -18.54 -0.86 17.22
C MET A 282 -18.06 -2.30 17.49
N GLY A 283 -18.49 -2.91 18.60
CA GLY A 283 -18.17 -4.31 18.88
C GLY A 283 -18.74 -5.29 17.85
N GLY A 284 -19.94 -5.00 17.32
CA GLY A 284 -20.64 -5.82 16.34
C GLY A 284 -20.12 -5.71 14.91
N THR A 285 -19.23 -4.73 14.63
CA THR A 285 -18.64 -4.52 13.29
C THR A 285 -17.30 -5.25 13.12
N THR A 286 -17.05 -6.29 13.92
CA THR A 286 -15.77 -7.02 13.90
C THR A 286 -15.85 -8.21 12.96
N MET A 287 -14.87 -8.34 12.07
CA MET A 287 -14.69 -9.50 11.18
C MET A 287 -13.25 -10.02 11.29
N GLN A 288 -13.06 -11.33 11.25
CA GLN A 288 -11.73 -11.95 11.38
C GLN A 288 -11.45 -12.88 10.20
N SER A 289 -10.18 -12.93 9.81
CA SER A 289 -9.66 -13.93 8.88
C SER A 289 -8.36 -14.48 9.44
N VAL A 290 -8.13 -15.78 9.27
CA VAL A 290 -6.92 -16.47 9.71
C VAL A 290 -6.34 -17.20 8.51
N THR A 291 -5.05 -17.03 8.28
CA THR A 291 -4.35 -17.63 7.13
C THR A 291 -2.97 -18.10 7.56
N VAL A 292 -2.55 -19.26 7.07
CA VAL A 292 -1.19 -19.77 7.27
C VAL A 292 -0.28 -19.14 6.23
N CYS A 293 0.88 -18.65 6.66
CA CYS A 293 1.86 -17.99 5.82
C CYS A 293 2.67 -19.03 5.02
N PHE A 294 2.31 -19.27 3.76
CA PHE A 294 2.98 -20.26 2.90
C PHE A 294 4.17 -19.68 2.11
N PRO A 295 5.10 -20.54 1.66
CA PRO A 295 6.24 -20.11 0.83
C PRO A 295 5.87 -19.45 -0.50
N SER A 296 4.68 -19.68 -1.06
CA SER A 296 4.24 -19.02 -2.30
C SER A 296 4.16 -17.49 -2.16
N GLU A 297 3.87 -17.01 -0.95
CA GLU A 297 3.62 -15.60 -0.64
C GLU A 297 4.86 -14.88 -0.08
N ARG A 298 6.04 -15.50 -0.27
CA ARG A 298 7.31 -14.98 0.27
C ARG A 298 7.99 -14.02 -0.70
N ASN A 299 8.72 -13.07 -0.14
CA ASN A 299 9.74 -12.33 -0.86
C ASN A 299 11.04 -13.15 -1.00
N VAL A 300 12.01 -12.62 -1.74
CA VAL A 300 13.36 -13.19 -1.92
C VAL A 300 14.17 -13.39 -0.62
N HIS A 301 13.64 -12.95 0.54
CA HIS A 301 14.24 -13.12 1.87
C HIS A 301 13.51 -14.12 2.75
N ASN A 302 12.60 -14.92 2.16
CA ASN A 302 11.79 -15.90 2.89
C ASN A 302 10.95 -15.28 4.02
N LYS A 303 10.51 -14.02 3.85
CA LYS A 303 9.49 -13.38 4.68
C LYS A 303 8.25 -13.15 3.86
N ILE A 304 7.09 -13.06 4.50
CA ILE A 304 5.85 -12.74 3.79
C ILE A 304 5.95 -11.32 3.23
N PHE A 305 5.54 -11.22 1.97
CA PHE A 305 5.61 -10.00 1.19
C PHE A 305 4.64 -8.92 1.72
N GLY A 306 5.10 -7.66 1.80
CA GLY A 306 4.31 -6.55 2.34
C GLY A 306 3.04 -6.30 1.53
N GLY A 307 3.15 -6.34 0.21
CA GLY A 307 2.04 -6.24 -0.72
C GLY A 307 0.96 -7.31 -0.50
N TYR A 308 1.37 -8.54 -0.17
CA TYR A 308 0.42 -9.61 0.12
C TYR A 308 -0.40 -9.32 1.39
N LEU A 309 0.26 -8.80 2.44
CA LEU A 309 -0.43 -8.37 3.67
C LEU A 309 -1.42 -7.23 3.39
N MET A 310 -1.04 -6.25 2.56
CA MET A 310 -1.94 -5.16 2.16
C MET A 310 -3.16 -5.67 1.41
N ARG A 311 -2.97 -6.62 0.48
CA ARG A 311 -4.07 -7.24 -0.26
C ARG A 311 -5.06 -7.93 0.67
N LEU A 312 -4.59 -8.83 1.52
CA LEU A 312 -5.46 -9.57 2.45
C LEU A 312 -6.20 -8.62 3.38
N ALA A 313 -5.54 -7.58 3.87
CA ALA A 313 -6.15 -6.59 4.74
C ALA A 313 -7.22 -5.76 4.01
N HIS A 314 -6.98 -5.38 2.76
CA HIS A 314 -7.97 -4.69 1.94
C HIS A 314 -9.18 -5.59 1.63
N GLU A 315 -8.96 -6.86 1.27
CA GLU A 315 -10.06 -7.80 0.98
C GLU A 315 -10.94 -8.01 2.22
N LEU A 316 -10.34 -8.12 3.41
CA LEU A 316 -11.09 -8.22 4.68
C LEU A 316 -11.80 -6.91 5.05
N SER A 317 -11.17 -5.75 4.81
CA SER A 317 -11.81 -4.46 5.10
C SER A 317 -12.99 -4.19 4.18
N PHE A 318 -12.86 -4.53 2.90
CA PHE A 318 -13.94 -4.48 1.92
C PHE A 318 -15.10 -5.38 2.32
N ALA A 319 -14.83 -6.66 2.67
CA ALA A 319 -15.87 -7.60 3.11
C ALA A 319 -16.63 -7.08 4.35
N ASN A 320 -15.91 -6.56 5.34
CA ASN A 320 -16.52 -5.97 6.54
C ASN A 320 -17.34 -4.71 6.21
N GLY A 321 -16.82 -3.84 5.34
CA GLY A 321 -17.52 -2.64 4.87
C GLY A 321 -18.81 -2.97 4.12
N SER A 322 -18.81 -4.03 3.31
CA SER A 322 -19.99 -4.50 2.60
C SER A 322 -21.08 -5.01 3.54
N VAL A 323 -20.69 -5.76 4.58
CA VAL A 323 -21.63 -6.21 5.63
C VAL A 323 -22.15 -5.03 6.44
N PHE A 324 -21.27 -4.09 6.80
CA PHE A 324 -21.61 -2.90 7.60
C PHE A 324 -22.59 -1.96 6.90
N THR A 325 -22.41 -1.74 5.60
CA THR A 325 -23.26 -0.84 4.81
C THR A 325 -24.42 -1.56 4.11
N GLN A 326 -24.45 -2.90 4.15
CA GLN A 326 -25.37 -3.74 3.38
C GLN A 326 -25.40 -3.38 1.89
N SER A 327 -24.27 -2.91 1.38
CA SER A 327 -24.12 -2.31 0.06
C SER A 327 -22.70 -2.52 -0.45
N ARG A 328 -22.41 -2.03 -1.65
CA ARG A 328 -21.07 -2.03 -2.23
C ARG A 328 -20.30 -0.77 -1.81
N PRO A 329 -19.29 -0.87 -0.92
CA PRO A 329 -18.42 0.25 -0.60
C PRO A 329 -17.41 0.49 -1.72
N LEU A 330 -17.11 1.76 -1.99
CA LEU A 330 -16.08 2.20 -2.92
C LEU A 330 -14.83 2.59 -2.14
N TYR A 331 -13.68 2.10 -2.57
CA TYR A 331 -12.40 2.47 -1.98
C TYR A 331 -12.10 3.95 -2.21
N VAL A 332 -11.73 4.67 -1.15
CA VAL A 332 -11.29 6.06 -1.23
C VAL A 332 -9.79 6.16 -1.00
N SER A 333 -9.30 5.59 0.10
CA SER A 333 -7.89 5.66 0.43
C SER A 333 -7.44 4.65 1.48
N LEU A 334 -6.12 4.47 1.55
CA LEU A 334 -5.40 3.77 2.61
C LEU A 334 -4.55 4.81 3.33
N ASP A 335 -4.73 4.95 4.64
CA ASP A 335 -3.90 5.86 5.44
C ASP A 335 -2.46 5.36 5.53
N ASP A 336 -1.55 6.26 5.91
CA ASP A 336 -0.15 5.90 6.12
C ASP A 336 -0.01 4.87 7.26
N PHE A 337 0.95 3.96 7.06
CA PHE A 337 1.30 2.95 8.03
C PHE A 337 2.77 2.54 7.91
N SER A 338 3.28 1.83 8.91
CA SER A 338 4.65 1.31 8.91
C SER A 338 4.66 -0.14 9.34
N PHE A 339 5.47 -0.96 8.66
CA PHE A 339 5.69 -2.36 9.01
C PHE A 339 6.62 -2.42 10.23
N GLN A 340 6.07 -2.75 11.40
CA GLN A 340 6.83 -2.74 12.65
C GLN A 340 7.68 -4.00 12.80
N LYS A 341 7.19 -5.13 12.31
CA LYS A 341 7.80 -6.45 12.47
C LYS A 341 7.66 -7.29 11.20
N PRO A 342 8.68 -8.09 10.83
CA PRO A 342 8.59 -9.02 9.70
C PRO A 342 7.69 -10.20 10.03
N VAL A 343 7.07 -10.78 9.00
CA VAL A 343 6.23 -11.98 9.12
C VAL A 343 6.96 -13.18 8.53
N ASN A 344 7.09 -14.24 9.32
CA ASN A 344 7.80 -15.46 8.90
C ASN A 344 6.86 -16.42 8.15
N ILE A 345 7.45 -17.22 7.27
CA ILE A 345 6.79 -18.38 6.68
C ILE A 345 6.50 -19.39 7.79
N GLY A 346 5.34 -20.06 7.71
CA GLY A 346 4.87 -21.04 8.70
C GLY A 346 4.14 -20.42 9.88
N SER A 347 4.25 -19.09 10.10
CA SER A 347 3.45 -18.41 11.11
C SER A 347 1.97 -18.33 10.72
N ILE A 348 1.11 -18.15 11.71
CA ILE A 348 -0.32 -17.96 11.51
C ILE A 348 -0.61 -16.45 11.52
N LEU A 349 -1.12 -15.93 10.42
CA LEU A 349 -1.56 -14.54 10.31
C LEU A 349 -3.04 -14.44 10.67
N LYS A 350 -3.35 -13.69 11.72
CA LYS A 350 -4.71 -13.33 12.12
C LYS A 350 -4.98 -11.88 11.77
N LEU A 351 -5.88 -11.65 10.82
CA LEU A 351 -6.40 -10.33 10.49
C LEU A 351 -7.71 -10.07 11.24
N THR A 352 -7.80 -8.95 11.93
CA THR A 352 -9.03 -8.51 12.60
C THR A 352 -9.45 -7.14 12.08
N SER A 353 -10.56 -7.10 11.34
CA SER A 353 -11.18 -5.90 10.79
C SER A 353 -12.26 -5.37 11.73
N GLN A 354 -12.34 -4.05 11.88
CA GLN A 354 -13.38 -3.37 12.66
C GLN A 354 -13.66 -1.99 12.08
N VAL A 355 -14.94 -1.63 11.93
CA VAL A 355 -15.32 -0.25 11.57
C VAL A 355 -15.05 0.64 12.79
N VAL A 356 -14.16 1.61 12.65
CA VAL A 356 -13.70 2.46 13.77
C VAL A 356 -14.33 3.85 13.74
N TYR A 357 -14.71 4.36 12.58
CA TYR A 357 -15.30 5.69 12.44
C TYR A 357 -16.24 5.71 11.23
N SER A 358 -17.28 6.53 11.28
CA SER A 358 -18.29 6.68 10.21
C SER A 358 -18.85 8.09 10.21
N GLU A 359 -19.08 8.65 9.03
CA GLU A 359 -19.75 9.93 8.79
C GLU A 359 -20.96 9.68 7.88
N PRO A 360 -22.14 9.39 8.45
CA PRO A 360 -23.36 9.15 7.67
C PRO A 360 -23.69 10.26 6.68
N GLU A 361 -23.42 11.52 7.04
CA GLU A 361 -23.70 12.71 6.22
C GLU A 361 -22.88 12.72 4.93
N ASN A 362 -21.62 12.30 5.02
CA ASN A 362 -20.71 12.19 3.87
C ASN A 362 -20.79 10.82 3.20
N LYS A 363 -21.57 9.88 3.75
CA LYS A 363 -21.60 8.45 3.37
C LYS A 363 -20.21 7.83 3.33
N THR A 364 -19.35 8.19 4.28
CA THR A 364 -17.98 7.65 4.39
C THR A 364 -17.80 6.91 5.71
N PHE A 365 -16.90 5.94 5.71
CA PHE A 365 -16.52 5.23 6.92
C PHE A 365 -15.09 4.72 6.82
N GLN A 366 -14.50 4.43 7.98
CA GLN A 366 -13.15 3.95 8.12
C GLN A 366 -13.12 2.58 8.79
N VAL A 367 -12.38 1.66 8.20
CA VAL A 367 -12.18 0.30 8.68
C VAL A 367 -10.72 0.10 9.08
N ALA A 368 -10.48 -0.24 10.34
CA ALA A 368 -9.16 -0.61 10.82
C ALA A 368 -8.96 -2.12 10.73
N VAL A 369 -7.88 -2.57 10.08
CA VAL A 369 -7.50 -3.97 9.97
C VAL A 369 -6.19 -4.21 10.69
N SER A 370 -6.28 -4.99 11.73
CA SER A 370 -5.23 -5.38 12.65
C SER A 370 -4.55 -6.67 12.18
N ALA A 371 -3.24 -6.68 11.96
CA ALA A 371 -2.49 -7.88 11.59
C ALA A 371 -1.69 -8.41 12.78
N ASP A 372 -2.13 -9.54 13.33
CA ASP A 372 -1.47 -10.25 14.43
C ASP A 372 -0.79 -11.51 13.88
N VAL A 373 0.49 -11.69 14.19
CA VAL A 373 1.22 -12.92 13.88
C VAL A 373 1.26 -13.78 15.12
N ILE A 374 0.75 -15.00 14.99
CA ILE A 374 0.76 -16.02 16.02
C ILE A 374 1.91 -16.99 15.69
N ASP A 375 2.89 -17.03 16.59
CA ASP A 375 3.97 -18.01 16.58
C ASP A 375 3.51 -19.23 17.39
N ASN A 376 3.20 -20.32 16.70
CA ASN A 376 2.70 -21.55 17.30
C ASN A 376 3.76 -22.25 18.17
N ILE A 377 5.05 -22.08 17.87
CA ILE A 377 6.15 -22.70 18.62
C ILE A 377 6.39 -21.93 19.91
N ARG A 378 6.39 -20.60 19.84
CA ARG A 378 6.64 -19.73 21.00
C ARG A 378 5.39 -19.39 21.80
N ASN A 379 4.22 -19.79 21.32
CA ASN A 379 2.90 -19.42 21.87
C ASN A 379 2.78 -17.91 22.12
N SER A 380 3.30 -17.10 21.20
CA SER A 380 3.24 -15.64 21.28
C SER A 380 2.37 -15.08 20.16
N THR A 381 1.65 -14.00 20.46
CA THR A 381 0.90 -13.23 19.48
C THR A 381 1.45 -11.82 19.45
N GLU A 382 1.89 -11.37 18.29
CA GLU A 382 2.47 -10.04 18.13
C GLU A 382 1.77 -9.27 17.02
N ARG A 383 1.35 -8.04 17.34
CA ARG A 383 0.84 -7.08 16.35
C ARG A 383 1.98 -6.64 15.45
N THR A 384 1.84 -6.82 14.14
CA THR A 384 2.84 -6.37 13.16
C THR A 384 2.51 -4.99 12.61
N ASN A 385 1.23 -4.74 12.34
CA ASN A 385 0.75 -3.49 11.77
C ASN A 385 -0.77 -3.39 11.88
N THR A 386 -1.29 -2.17 11.73
CA THR A 386 -2.72 -1.89 11.60
C THR A 386 -2.91 -1.01 10.37
N PHE A 387 -3.75 -1.44 9.43
CA PHE A 387 -4.14 -0.69 8.25
C PHE A 387 -5.43 0.07 8.52
N TYR A 388 -5.58 1.27 7.96
CA TYR A 388 -6.82 2.04 8.05
C TYR A 388 -7.29 2.36 6.63
N PHE A 389 -8.38 1.72 6.23
CA PHE A 389 -8.97 1.87 4.91
C PHE A 389 -10.20 2.78 5.01
N ASN A 390 -10.27 3.78 4.14
CA ASN A 390 -11.39 4.69 4.03
C ASN A 390 -12.24 4.29 2.81
N PHE A 391 -13.55 4.20 3.04
CA PHE A 391 -14.53 3.85 2.02
C PHE A 391 -15.62 4.90 1.94
N SER A 392 -16.25 5.00 0.77
CA SER A 392 -17.49 5.75 0.55
C SER A 392 -18.58 4.81 0.06
N CYS A 393 -19.84 5.12 0.36
CA CYS A 393 -20.97 4.31 -0.08
C CYS A 393 -22.08 5.23 -0.64
N PRO A 394 -21.88 5.84 -1.82
CA PRO A 394 -22.80 6.86 -2.34
C PRO A 394 -24.22 6.33 -2.57
N ASN A 395 -24.34 5.06 -2.97
CA ASN A 395 -25.61 4.42 -3.31
C ASN A 395 -26.26 3.66 -2.14
N GLY A 396 -25.60 3.59 -0.98
CA GLY A 396 -26.09 2.87 0.19
C GLY A 396 -26.23 3.77 1.42
N ARG A 397 -26.64 3.14 2.53
CA ARG A 397 -26.68 3.77 3.85
C ARG A 397 -25.37 3.48 4.57
N VAL A 398 -24.84 4.48 5.26
CA VAL A 398 -23.73 4.30 6.20
C VAL A 398 -24.28 4.50 7.61
N PRO A 399 -24.43 3.42 8.41
CA PRO A 399 -24.82 3.55 9.80
C PRO A 399 -23.77 4.33 10.60
N ARG A 400 -24.19 4.96 11.70
CA ARG A 400 -23.27 5.58 12.65
C ARG A 400 -22.70 4.50 13.56
N VAL A 401 -21.38 4.35 13.57
CA VAL A 401 -20.68 3.45 14.48
C VAL A 401 -20.54 4.09 15.86
N VAL A 402 -20.91 3.34 16.90
CA VAL A 402 -20.95 3.85 18.27
C VAL A 402 -20.02 3.03 19.17
N PRO A 403 -18.98 3.65 19.78
CA PRO A 403 -18.13 2.96 20.74
C PRO A 403 -18.81 2.82 22.09
N ARG A 404 -18.62 1.67 22.77
CA ARG A 404 -19.20 1.40 24.09
C ARG A 404 -18.14 1.39 25.19
N THR A 405 -17.04 0.70 24.95
CA THR A 405 -15.95 0.59 25.93
C THR A 405 -14.95 1.73 25.76
N TYR A 406 -14.21 2.07 26.81
CA TYR A 406 -13.13 3.05 26.72
C TYR A 406 -12.12 2.71 25.61
N LYS A 407 -11.78 1.42 25.45
CA LYS A 407 -10.92 0.94 24.35
C LYS A 407 -11.51 1.23 22.97
N GLN A 408 -12.82 1.07 22.79
CA GLN A 408 -13.51 1.42 21.54
C GLN A 408 -13.58 2.93 21.35
N MET A 409 -13.76 3.71 22.42
CA MET A 409 -13.74 5.17 22.35
C MET A 409 -12.38 5.69 21.88
N MET A 410 -11.28 5.09 22.34
CA MET A 410 -9.93 5.43 21.85
C MET A 410 -9.76 5.10 20.36
N LYS A 411 -10.25 3.94 19.91
CA LYS A 411 -10.24 3.58 18.48
C LYS A 411 -11.08 4.54 17.64
N PHE A 412 -12.25 4.94 18.16
CA PHE A 412 -13.13 5.89 17.50
C PHE A 412 -12.46 7.25 17.32
N LEU A 413 -11.86 7.79 18.38
CA LEU A 413 -11.11 9.04 18.30
C LEU A 413 -9.91 8.94 17.36
N GLU A 414 -9.17 7.83 17.39
CA GLU A 414 -8.06 7.62 16.45
C GLU A 414 -8.56 7.63 15.01
N GLY A 415 -9.66 6.93 14.72
CA GLY A 415 -10.25 6.91 13.39
C GLY A 415 -10.74 8.29 12.94
N ARG A 416 -11.35 9.05 13.85
CA ARG A 416 -11.76 10.45 13.59
C ARG A 416 -10.57 11.35 13.28
N ARG A 417 -9.49 11.29 14.07
CA ARG A 417 -8.24 12.06 13.84
C ARG A 417 -7.64 11.75 12.47
N ARG A 418 -7.58 10.46 12.14
CA ARG A 418 -7.07 9.98 10.85
C ARG A 418 -7.94 10.47 9.69
N ALA A 419 -9.26 10.41 9.81
CA ALA A 419 -10.17 10.94 8.79
C ALA A 419 -9.96 12.44 8.54
N GLN A 420 -9.79 13.24 9.61
CA GLN A 420 -9.54 14.68 9.51
C GLN A 420 -8.18 14.99 8.88
N THR A 421 -7.13 14.31 9.35
CA THR A 421 -5.76 14.47 8.83
C THR A 421 -5.69 14.01 7.37
N GLY A 422 -6.39 12.93 7.03
CA GLY A 422 -6.52 12.41 5.69
C GLY A 422 -7.13 13.40 4.70
N LYS A 423 -8.22 14.09 5.10
CA LYS A 423 -8.82 15.16 4.29
C LYS A 423 -7.83 16.30 4.02
N LEU A 424 -7.05 16.70 5.04
CA LEU A 424 -6.01 17.72 4.90
C LEU A 424 -4.88 17.28 3.95
N ILE A 425 -4.35 16.07 4.15
CA ILE A 425 -3.28 15.51 3.29
C ILE A 425 -3.76 15.40 1.85
N SER A 426 -4.98 14.90 1.63
CA SER A 426 -5.55 14.76 0.28
C SER A 426 -5.65 16.13 -0.43
N LYS A 427 -6.06 17.19 0.29
CA LYS A 427 -6.08 18.56 -0.25
C LYS A 427 -4.68 19.06 -0.63
N LEU A 428 -3.70 18.90 0.27
CA LEU A 428 -2.31 19.29 0.02
C LEU A 428 -1.68 18.53 -1.16
N GLN A 429 -1.97 17.23 -1.27
CA GLN A 429 -1.52 16.40 -2.41
C GLN A 429 -2.18 16.78 -3.74
N GLY A 430 -3.37 17.39 -3.71
CA GLY A 430 -3.99 18.00 -4.89
C GLY A 430 -3.27 19.28 -5.30
N GLU A 431 -2.97 20.16 -4.33
CA GLU A 431 -2.29 21.44 -4.58
C GLU A 431 -0.83 21.27 -5.04
N MET A 432 -0.11 20.26 -4.55
CA MET A 432 1.29 19.97 -4.94
C MET A 432 1.48 19.47 -6.38
N GLN A 433 0.41 19.16 -7.10
CA GLN A 433 0.47 18.64 -8.47
C GLN A 433 0.26 19.73 -9.54
N HIS A 434 -0.18 20.91 -9.13
CA HIS A 434 -0.23 22.13 -9.93
C HIS A 434 0.97 23.02 -9.59
#